data_AF-A0A821YAI0-F1
#
_entry.id   AF-A0A821YAI0-F1
#
_cell.length_a   1.000
_cell.length_b   1.000
_cell.length_c   1.000
_cell.angle_alpha   90.00
_cell.angle_beta   90.00
_cell.angle_gamma   90.00
#
_symmetry.space_group_name_H-M   'P 1'
#
loop_
_entity.id
_entity.type
_entity.pdbx_description
1 polymer ?
#
loop_
_entity_poly.entity_id
_entity_poly.type
_entity_poly.pdbx_seq_one_letter_code
_entity_poly.pdbx_strand_id
1 'polypeptide(L)' 'TRRVLNVCEKKPIDEHPLNYDEYYPFNNCAASNIPHLS' A
#
# COMPACT_ATOMS: atom_id res chain seq x y z
N THR A 1 0.86 -11.52 13.80
CA THR A 1 1.60 -10.94 12.65
C THR A 1 2.54 -11.93 11.98
N ARG A 2 3.53 -12.53 12.66
CA ARG A 2 4.51 -13.45 12.03
C ARG A 2 3.92 -14.58 11.18
N ARG A 3 2.85 -15.24 11.67
CA ARG A 3 2.16 -16.31 10.91
C ARG A 3 1.58 -15.82 9.58
N VAL A 4 1.09 -14.57 9.52
CA VAL A 4 0.51 -13.99 8.31
C VAL A 4 1.62 -13.66 7.31
N LEU A 5 2.73 -13.07 7.77
CA LEU A 5 3.90 -12.80 6.93
C LEU A 5 4.42 -14.10 6.27
N ASN A 6 4.53 -15.18 7.05
CA ASN A 6 4.94 -16.49 6.52
C ASN A 6 4.00 -17.06 5.44
N VAL A 7 2.74 -16.62 5.39
CA VAL A 7 1.80 -17.01 4.33
C VAL A 7 1.99 -16.11 3.10
N CYS A 8 2.12 -14.79 3.31
CA CYS A 8 2.38 -13.83 2.24
C CYS A 8 3.69 -14.15 1.48
N GLU A 9 4.76 -14.50 2.19
CA GLU A 9 6.05 -14.84 1.59
C GLU A 9 6.01 -16.07 0.67
N LYS A 10 5.03 -16.96 0.84
CA LYS A 10 4.86 -18.12 -0.06
C LYS A 10 4.28 -17.74 -1.43
N LYS A 11 3.59 -16.61 -1.52
CA LYS A 11 3.03 -16.04 -2.74
C LYS A 11 3.16 -14.52 -2.67
N PRO A 12 4.37 -13.98 -2.89
CA PRO A 12 4.67 -12.56 -2.71
C PRO A 12 4.24 -11.76 -3.95
N ILE A 13 2.95 -11.87 -4.30
CA ILE A 13 2.35 -11.09 -5.37
C ILE A 13 1.09 -10.42 -4.83
N ASP A 14 0.92 -9.16 -5.20
CA ASP A 14 -0.35 -8.48 -5.06
C ASP A 14 -1.22 -8.79 -6.27
N GLU A 15 -2.48 -9.12 -6.03
CA GLU A 15 -3.41 -9.53 -7.09
C GLU A 15 -3.86 -8.34 -7.95
N HIS A 16 -3.94 -7.15 -7.35
CA HIS A 16 -4.46 -5.95 -7.99
C HIS A 16 -3.54 -4.75 -7.72
N PRO A 17 -3.28 -3.92 -8.74
CA PRO A 17 -2.59 -2.66 -8.53
C PRO A 17 -3.48 -1.72 -7.71
N LEU A 18 -2.85 -0.94 -6.82
CA LEU A 18 -3.51 0.09 -6.03
C LEU A 18 -2.98 1.46 -6.42
N ASN A 19 -3.80 2.51 -6.22
CA ASN A 19 -3.33 3.88 -6.27
C ASN A 19 -2.60 4.24 -4.95
N TYR A 20 -1.48 3.56 -4.72
CA TYR A 20 -0.65 3.69 -3.53
C TYR A 20 0.80 3.35 -3.90
N ASP A 21 1.72 4.21 -3.50
CA ASP A 21 3.16 4.00 -3.65
C ASP A 21 3.80 4.09 -2.27
N GLU A 22 4.45 3.01 -1.84
CA GLU A 22 5.08 2.93 -0.53
C GLU A 22 6.44 3.65 -0.44
N TYR A 23 7.06 3.94 -1.58
CA TYR A 23 8.38 4.58 -1.65
C TYR A 23 8.29 6.08 -1.95
N TYR A 24 7.12 6.56 -2.38
CA TYR A 24 6.92 7.96 -2.74
C TYR A 24 6.19 8.72 -1.62
N PRO A 25 6.78 9.78 -1.03
CA PRO A 25 6.10 10.61 -0.06
C PRO A 25 4.85 11.29 -0.64
N PHE A 26 3.73 11.21 0.06
CA PHE A 26 2.49 11.91 -0.31
C PHE A 26 1.79 12.47 0.92
N ASN A 27 0.89 13.42 0.71
CA ASN A 27 -0.03 13.91 1.72
C ASN A 27 -1.44 13.40 1.42
N ASN A 28 -2.21 13.04 2.45
CA ASN A 28 -3.62 12.73 2.27
C ASN A 28 -4.43 14.02 2.19
N CYS A 29 -5.24 14.16 1.15
CA CYS A 29 -6.22 15.24 1.10
C CYS A 29 -7.29 15.02 2.18
N ALA A 30 -7.42 15.94 3.13
CA ALA A 30 -8.33 15.80 4.28
C ALA A 30 -9.82 15.72 3.89
N ALA A 31 -10.19 16.22 2.71
CA ALA A 31 -11.56 16.16 2.22
C ALA A 31 -11.87 14.84 1.49
N SER A 32 -10.97 14.40 0.61
CA SER A 32 -11.22 13.28 -0.31
C SER A 32 -10.54 11.97 0.08
N ASN A 33 -9.61 12.00 1.05
CA ASN A 33 -8.83 10.85 1.51
C ASN A 33 -8.08 10.11 0.40
N ILE A 34 -7.76 10.82 -0.69
CA ILE A 34 -6.89 10.33 -1.76
C ILE A 34 -5.48 10.92 -1.58
N PRO A 35 -4.44 10.18 -1.99
CA PRO A 35 -3.08 10.68 -1.98
C PRO A 35 -2.95 11.88 -2.92
N HIS A 36 -2.31 12.94 -2.44
CA HIS A 36 -1.89 14.10 -3.20
C HIS A 36 -0.37 14.14 -3.18
N LEU A 37 0.23 14.13 -4.37
CA LEU A 37 1.67 14.29 -4.54
C LEU A 37 2.03 15.70 -4.04
N SER A 38 2.97 15.79 -3.09
CA SER A 38 3.40 17.05 -2.49
C SER A 38 4.36 17.80 -3.41
#